data_AF-A0AAC9Y7A3-F1
#
_entry.id   AF-A0AAC9Y7A3-F1
#
_cell.length_a   1.000
_cell.length_b   1.000
_cell.length_c   1.000
_cell.angle_alpha   90.00
_cell.angle_beta   90.00
_cell.angle_gamma   90.00
#
_symmetry.space_group_name_H-M   'P 1'
#
loop_
_entity.id
_entity.type
_entity.pdbx_description
1 polymer ?
#
loop_
_entity_poly.entity_id
_entity_poly.type
_entity_poly.pdbx_seq_one_letter_code
_entity_poly.pdbx_strand_id
1 'polypeptide(L)'
;MLKLFSGKSQAELLAGTVASMCKERGRGGVIERLDRLRKATDAERKEILHSEAIANVWRRQQAIRLCNDEIVWHVYELCKALYELAEIDRVDLNGATYMEKVRLISKIIPGADSGGIAEGVREYHESRRRWPMEFLKDGSIDAGREVL
;
A
#
# COMPACT_ATOMS: atom_id res chain seq x y z
N MET A 1 8.99 12.49 6.42
CA MET A 1 8.79 11.33 7.30
C MET A 1 7.45 10.68 6.99
N LEU A 2 7.43 9.39 6.66
CA LEU A 2 6.25 8.60 6.30
C LEU A 2 5.51 8.17 7.59
N LYS A 3 5.19 9.12 8.48
CA LYS A 3 4.74 8.86 9.87
C LYS A 3 3.50 7.96 10.02
N LEU A 4 2.84 7.62 8.91
CA LEU A 4 1.69 6.75 8.88
C LEU A 4 2.06 5.29 9.11
N PHE A 5 3.20 4.79 8.61
CA PHE A 5 3.53 3.36 8.67
C PHE A 5 4.48 3.00 9.83
N SER A 6 4.56 1.71 10.17
CA SER A 6 5.56 1.21 11.13
C SER A 6 7.00 1.51 10.66
N GLY A 7 7.96 1.61 11.58
CA GLY A 7 9.36 1.90 11.22
C GLY A 7 9.96 0.90 10.22
N LYS A 8 9.60 -0.38 10.33
CA LYS A 8 10.00 -1.44 9.39
C LYS A 8 9.41 -1.19 8.00
N SER A 9 8.09 -1.00 7.92
CA SER A 9 7.39 -0.73 6.65
C SER A 9 7.92 0.54 5.97
N GLN A 10 8.19 1.61 6.72
CA GLN A 10 8.78 2.82 6.16
C GLN A 10 10.15 2.56 5.51
N ALA A 11 11.02 1.79 6.18
CA ALA A 11 12.33 1.45 5.64
C ALA A 11 12.21 0.61 4.37
N GLU A 12 11.32 -0.38 4.34
CA GLU A 12 11.13 -1.27 3.20
C GLU A 12 10.47 -0.58 1.99
N LEU A 13 9.51 0.32 2.23
CA LEU A 13 8.89 1.15 1.19
C LEU A 13 9.92 2.05 0.48
N LEU A 14 10.89 2.57 1.23
CA LEU A 14 11.99 3.38 0.70
C LEU A 14 13.13 2.53 0.11
N ALA A 15 13.35 1.30 0.61
CA ALA A 15 14.36 0.38 0.08
C ALA A 15 13.98 -0.18 -1.30
N GLY A 16 12.68 -0.45 -1.54
CA GLY A 16 12.17 -0.82 -2.86
C GLY A 16 12.34 0.28 -3.92
N THR A 17 12.57 1.52 -3.47
CA THR A 17 12.96 2.62 -4.34
C THR A 17 14.37 2.39 -4.94
N VAL A 18 15.23 1.59 -4.30
CA VAL A 18 16.63 1.36 -4.69
C VAL A 18 16.91 -0.06 -5.22
N ALA A 19 16.16 -1.07 -4.78
CA ALA A 19 16.40 -2.47 -5.16
C ALA A 19 15.25 -3.07 -6.00
N SER A 20 15.58 -3.52 -7.22
CA SER A 20 14.68 -4.30 -8.09
C SER A 20 14.93 -5.79 -7.86
N MET A 21 13.87 -6.56 -7.56
CA MET A 21 13.62 -7.93 -8.04
C MET A 21 12.40 -8.52 -7.31
N CYS A 22 11.21 -8.41 -7.92
CA CYS A 22 10.06 -9.23 -7.52
C CYS A 22 9.87 -10.35 -8.55
N LYS A 23 10.18 -11.60 -8.17
CA LYS A 23 9.86 -12.78 -8.99
C LYS A 23 8.34 -13.01 -9.00
N GLU A 24 7.75 -13.17 -10.18
CA GLU A 24 6.37 -13.59 -10.33
C GLU A 24 6.19 -15.04 -9.82
N ARG A 25 5.15 -15.30 -9.04
CA ARG A 25 4.73 -16.67 -8.70
C ARG A 25 3.61 -17.09 -9.64
N GLY A 26 3.82 -18.17 -10.39
CA GLY A 26 2.79 -18.80 -11.24
C GLY A 26 1.69 -19.50 -10.43
N ARG A 27 0.70 -20.11 -11.13
CA ARG A 27 -0.49 -20.74 -10.53
C ARG A 27 -0.20 -21.81 -9.46
N GLY A 28 0.93 -22.53 -9.55
CA GLY A 28 1.38 -23.46 -8.51
C GLY A 28 1.66 -22.79 -7.15
N GLY A 29 2.00 -21.50 -7.16
CA GLY A 29 2.26 -20.73 -5.95
C GLY A 29 1.01 -20.36 -5.14
N VAL A 30 -0.19 -20.42 -5.71
CA VAL A 30 -1.43 -20.06 -4.98
C VAL A 30 -1.82 -21.14 -3.98
N ILE A 31 -1.79 -22.41 -4.39
CA ILE A 31 -2.10 -23.54 -3.50
C ILE A 31 -1.05 -23.64 -2.39
N GLU A 32 0.24 -23.53 -2.74
CA GLU A 32 1.34 -23.55 -1.77
C GLU A 32 1.25 -22.38 -0.78
N ARG A 33 0.87 -21.19 -1.26
CA ARG A 33 0.62 -20.02 -0.40
C ARG A 33 -0.52 -20.29 0.58
N LEU A 34 -1.65 -20.80 0.12
CA LEU A 34 -2.80 -21.09 0.98
C LEU A 34 -2.46 -22.14 2.05
N ASP A 35 -1.73 -23.19 1.66
CA ASP A 35 -1.27 -24.22 2.60
C ASP A 35 -0.31 -23.65 3.65
N ARG A 36 0.62 -22.76 3.23
CA ARG A 36 1.53 -22.06 4.13
C ARG A 36 0.78 -21.17 5.13
N LEU A 37 -0.20 -20.39 4.66
CA LEU A 37 -1.03 -19.54 5.52
C LEU A 37 -1.90 -20.35 6.49
N ARG A 38 -2.40 -21.51 6.05
CA ARG A 38 -3.22 -22.40 6.88
C ARG A 38 -2.42 -23.01 8.04
N LYS A 39 -1.15 -23.33 7.81
CA LYS A 39 -0.25 -23.94 8.80
C LYS A 39 0.48 -22.94 9.69
N ALA A 40 0.53 -21.67 9.28
CA ALA A 40 1.19 -20.59 10.01
C ALA A 40 0.43 -20.21 11.29
N THR A 41 1.18 -19.89 12.34
CA THR A 41 0.70 -19.13 13.51
C THR A 41 0.22 -17.74 13.10
N ASP A 42 -0.51 -17.04 13.97
CA ASP A 42 -0.98 -15.68 13.68
C ASP A 42 0.18 -14.70 13.43
N ALA A 43 1.29 -14.85 14.17
CA ALA A 43 2.49 -14.03 13.99
C ALA A 43 3.16 -14.31 12.63
N GLU A 44 3.33 -15.58 12.26
CA GLU A 44 3.89 -15.97 10.97
C GLU A 44 2.98 -15.57 9.80
N ARG A 45 1.66 -15.71 9.97
CA ARG A 45 0.67 -15.29 8.98
C ARG A 45 0.76 -13.78 8.75
N LYS A 46 0.87 -12.99 9.81
CA LYS A 46 1.04 -11.54 9.71
C LYS A 46 2.32 -11.19 8.95
N GLU A 47 3.44 -11.83 9.25
CA GLU A 47 4.72 -11.59 8.57
C GLU A 47 4.69 -11.99 7.08
N ILE A 48 4.05 -13.12 6.75
CA ILE A 48 3.86 -13.55 5.35
C ILE A 48 3.02 -12.53 4.58
N LEU A 49 1.86 -12.13 5.13
CA LEU A 49 0.98 -11.16 4.48
C LEU A 49 1.65 -9.79 4.34
N HIS A 50 2.39 -9.35 5.36
CA HIS A 50 3.15 -8.10 5.34
C HIS A 50 4.21 -8.12 4.22
N SER A 51 5.01 -9.18 4.16
CA SER A 51 6.02 -9.35 3.09
C SER A 51 5.40 -9.36 1.69
N GLU A 52 4.25 -10.01 1.53
CA GLU A 52 3.51 -10.02 0.26
C GLU A 52 2.97 -8.63 -0.11
N ALA A 53 2.43 -7.88 0.85
CA ALA A 53 1.94 -6.52 0.63
C ALA A 53 3.08 -5.56 0.23
N ILE A 54 4.24 -5.66 0.87
CA ILE A 54 5.44 -4.90 0.48
C ILE A 54 5.87 -5.25 -0.95
N ALA A 55 5.91 -6.54 -1.30
CA ALA A 55 6.22 -6.96 -2.67
C ALA A 55 5.19 -6.44 -3.69
N ASN A 56 3.90 -6.35 -3.33
CA ASN A 56 2.88 -5.73 -4.17
C ASN A 56 3.19 -4.25 -4.41
N VAL A 57 3.52 -3.50 -3.36
CA VAL A 57 3.90 -2.08 -3.48
C VAL A 57 5.10 -1.91 -4.40
N TRP A 58 6.15 -2.72 -4.23
CA TRP A 58 7.34 -2.67 -5.07
C TRP A 58 7.04 -2.96 -6.54
N ARG A 59 6.20 -3.96 -6.82
CA ARG A 59 5.76 -4.25 -8.21
C ARG A 59 5.04 -3.05 -8.83
N ARG A 60 4.22 -2.33 -8.07
CA ARG A 60 3.54 -1.13 -8.57
C ARG A 60 4.49 0.05 -8.76
N GLN A 61 5.45 0.25 -7.86
CA GLN A 61 6.52 1.23 -8.06
C GLN A 61 7.29 0.96 -9.36
N GLN A 62 7.64 -0.31 -9.63
CA GLN A 62 8.34 -0.69 -10.87
C GLN A 62 7.47 -0.50 -12.12
N ALA A 63 6.18 -0.86 -12.06
CA ALA A 63 5.26 -0.62 -13.16
C ALA A 63 5.18 0.86 -13.54
N ILE A 64 5.19 1.77 -12.55
CA ILE A 64 5.20 3.23 -12.78
C ILE A 64 6.49 3.67 -13.47
N ARG A 65 7.64 3.12 -13.06
CA ARG A 65 8.95 3.48 -13.64
C ARG A 65 9.13 3.03 -15.08
N LEU A 66 8.53 1.88 -15.42
CA LEU A 66 8.56 1.30 -16.74
C LEU A 66 7.40 1.79 -17.63
N CYS A 67 6.49 2.58 -17.06
CA CYS A 67 5.34 3.11 -17.78
C CYS A 67 5.81 4.20 -18.75
N ASN A 68 5.43 4.06 -20.02
CA ASN A 68 5.63 5.10 -21.04
C ASN A 68 4.36 5.93 -21.28
N ASP A 69 3.24 5.57 -20.65
CA ASP A 69 1.89 6.12 -20.88
C ASP A 69 1.25 6.64 -19.57
N GLU A 70 -0.08 6.67 -19.50
CA GLU A 70 -0.88 7.28 -18.43
C GLU A 70 -0.60 6.65 -17.04
N ILE A 71 0.25 7.32 -16.26
CA ILE A 71 0.66 6.87 -14.91
C ILE A 71 -0.48 6.88 -13.88
N VAL A 72 -1.60 7.55 -14.17
CA VAL A 72 -2.75 7.75 -13.28
C VAL A 72 -3.26 6.40 -12.74
N TRP A 73 -3.49 5.44 -13.63
CA TRP A 73 -3.95 4.11 -13.25
C TRP A 73 -2.96 3.36 -12.36
N HIS A 74 -1.66 3.48 -12.68
CA HIS A 74 -0.62 2.82 -11.90
C HIS A 74 -0.47 3.44 -10.50
N VAL A 75 -0.64 4.76 -10.38
CA VAL A 75 -0.67 5.45 -9.09
C VAL A 75 -1.91 5.05 -8.28
N TYR A 76 -3.07 4.93 -8.90
CA TYR A 76 -4.29 4.42 -8.26
C TYR A 76 -4.07 3.00 -7.69
N GLU A 77 -3.48 2.11 -8.48
CA GLU A 77 -3.17 0.75 -8.05
C GLU A 77 -2.07 0.69 -6.97
N LEU A 78 -1.10 1.61 -7.00
CA LEU A 78 -0.13 1.79 -5.92
C LEU A 78 -0.81 2.20 -4.62
N CYS A 79 -1.80 3.11 -4.67
CA CYS A 79 -2.56 3.50 -3.49
C CYS A 79 -3.35 2.33 -2.90
N LYS A 80 -3.90 1.44 -3.75
CA LYS A 80 -4.54 0.20 -3.28
C LYS A 80 -3.57 -0.76 -2.60
N ALA A 81 -2.36 -0.93 -3.14
CA ALA A 81 -1.34 -1.76 -2.49
C ALA A 81 -0.90 -1.18 -1.13
N LEU A 82 -0.79 0.15 -1.02
CA LEU A 82 -0.48 0.82 0.25
C LEU A 82 -1.62 0.72 1.27
N TYR A 83 -2.86 0.68 0.80
CA TYR A 83 -4.02 0.40 1.64
C TYR A 83 -3.96 -1.01 2.22
N GLU A 84 -3.68 -2.04 1.42
CA GLU A 84 -3.55 -3.42 1.91
C GLU A 84 -2.46 -3.53 2.98
N LEU A 85 -1.31 -2.87 2.76
CA LEU A 85 -0.24 -2.77 3.76
C LEU A 85 -0.70 -2.04 5.03
N ALA A 86 -1.46 -0.95 4.88
CA ALA A 86 -1.98 -0.17 6.00
C ALA A 86 -2.99 -0.97 6.84
N GLU A 87 -3.79 -1.87 6.25
CA GLU A 87 -4.67 -2.78 7.01
C GLU A 87 -3.86 -3.74 7.89
N ILE A 88 -2.78 -4.30 7.35
CA ILE A 88 -1.90 -5.23 8.07
C ILE A 88 -1.17 -4.50 9.22
N ASP A 89 -0.75 -3.27 8.97
CA ASP A 89 -0.08 -2.41 9.95
C ASP A 89 -1.05 -1.72 10.93
N ARG A 90 -2.37 -1.85 10.72
CA ARG A 90 -3.43 -1.16 11.47
C ARG A 90 -3.27 0.36 11.47
N VAL A 91 -3.03 0.92 10.29
CA VAL A 91 -2.83 2.35 10.05
C VAL A 91 -4.03 2.91 9.30
N ASP A 92 -4.61 4.00 9.79
CA ASP A 92 -5.70 4.69 9.08
C ASP A 92 -5.16 5.56 7.92
N LEU A 93 -4.88 4.91 6.79
CA LEU A 93 -4.54 5.61 5.56
C LEU A 93 -5.74 6.39 5.00
N ASN A 94 -6.98 5.96 5.26
CA ASN A 94 -8.17 6.62 4.74
C ASN A 94 -8.39 7.98 5.40
N GLY A 95 -8.12 8.10 6.71
CA GLY A 95 -8.18 9.34 7.48
C GLY A 95 -7.15 10.39 7.07
N ALA A 96 -6.06 10.01 6.39
CA ALA A 96 -5.11 10.98 5.84
C ALA A 96 -5.78 11.88 4.78
N THR A 97 -5.44 13.17 4.81
CA THR A 97 -5.91 14.13 3.81
C THR A 97 -5.43 13.75 2.41
N TYR A 98 -6.12 14.26 1.38
CA TYR A 98 -5.69 14.09 -0.01
C TYR A 98 -4.23 14.53 -0.22
N MET A 99 -3.84 15.69 0.32
CA MET A 99 -2.47 16.21 0.18
C MET A 99 -1.43 15.39 0.93
N GLU A 100 -1.77 14.78 2.06
CA GLU A 100 -0.87 13.85 2.76
C GLU A 100 -0.63 12.59 1.94
N LYS A 101 -1.67 12.05 1.30
CA LYS A 101 -1.56 10.90 0.38
C LYS A 101 -0.67 11.27 -0.82
N VAL A 102 -0.88 12.43 -1.45
CA VAL A 102 -0.01 12.91 -2.54
C VAL A 102 1.46 12.98 -2.10
N ARG A 103 1.74 13.63 -0.95
CA ARG A 103 3.11 13.75 -0.41
C ARG A 103 3.74 12.41 -0.04
N LEU A 104 2.94 11.45 0.39
CA LEU A 104 3.36 10.08 0.65
C LEU A 104 3.79 9.40 -0.66
N ILE A 105 2.92 9.42 -1.68
CA ILE A 105 3.19 8.81 -2.98
C ILE A 105 4.42 9.43 -3.65
N SER A 106 4.57 10.76 -3.66
CA SER A 106 5.75 11.41 -4.25
C SER A 106 7.09 10.99 -3.61
N LYS A 107 7.09 10.53 -2.35
CA LYS A 107 8.29 9.99 -1.69
C LYS A 107 8.54 8.52 -2.05
N ILE A 108 7.47 7.77 -2.29
CA ILE A 108 7.51 6.35 -2.65
C ILE A 108 7.94 6.17 -4.11
N ILE A 109 7.56 7.09 -5.00
CA ILE A 109 7.94 7.11 -6.42
C ILE A 109 8.57 8.46 -6.80
N PRO A 110 9.79 8.76 -6.31
CA PRO A 110 10.44 10.02 -6.62
C PRO A 110 10.70 10.16 -8.12
N GLY A 111 10.48 11.37 -8.65
CA GLY A 111 10.72 11.70 -10.07
C GLY A 111 9.58 11.35 -11.03
N ALA A 112 8.52 10.69 -10.57
CA ALA A 112 7.31 10.49 -11.38
C ALA A 112 6.53 11.81 -11.56
N ASP A 113 5.75 11.88 -12.66
CA ASP A 113 5.01 13.09 -13.01
C ASP A 113 4.01 13.50 -11.91
N SER A 114 4.08 14.76 -11.51
CA SER A 114 3.30 15.27 -10.38
C SER A 114 1.81 15.39 -10.68
N GLY A 115 1.45 15.66 -11.95
CA GLY A 115 0.05 15.73 -12.40
C GLY A 115 -0.61 14.36 -12.29
N GLY A 116 0.01 13.33 -12.86
CA GLY A 116 -0.49 11.97 -12.80
C GLY A 116 -0.48 11.36 -11.40
N ILE A 117 0.47 11.75 -10.53
CA ILE A 117 0.41 11.40 -9.09
C ILE A 117 -0.85 11.98 -8.45
N ALA A 118 -1.08 13.28 -8.62
CA ALA A 118 -2.21 13.96 -8.01
C ALA A 118 -3.53 13.34 -8.48
N GLU A 119 -3.67 13.12 -9.79
CA GLU A 119 -4.88 12.54 -10.37
C GLU A 119 -5.12 11.08 -9.94
N GLY A 120 -4.10 10.23 -9.95
CA GLY A 120 -4.25 8.85 -9.49
C GLY A 120 -4.59 8.74 -7.99
N VAL A 121 -4.02 9.63 -7.17
CA VAL A 121 -4.39 9.75 -5.76
C VAL A 121 -5.81 10.26 -5.60
N ARG A 122 -6.27 11.19 -6.45
CA ARG A 122 -7.63 11.75 -6.41
C ARG A 122 -8.66 10.64 -6.68
N GLU A 123 -8.46 9.89 -7.75
CA GLU A 123 -9.31 8.73 -8.12
C GLU A 123 -9.41 7.73 -6.97
N TYR A 124 -8.28 7.43 -6.33
CA TYR A 124 -8.25 6.55 -5.15
C TYR A 124 -8.99 7.16 -3.95
N HIS A 125 -8.70 8.43 -3.65
CA HIS A 125 -9.27 9.15 -2.52
C HIS A 125 -10.79 9.21 -2.59
N GLU A 126 -11.34 9.51 -3.77
CA GLU A 126 -12.78 9.54 -4.02
C GLU A 126 -13.39 8.14 -3.94
N SER A 127 -12.73 7.13 -4.52
CA SER A 127 -13.18 5.73 -4.48
C SER A 127 -13.31 5.21 -3.04
N ARG A 128 -12.38 5.59 -2.14
CA ARG A 128 -12.37 5.10 -0.75
C ARG A 128 -13.35 5.80 0.18
N ARG A 129 -13.89 6.96 -0.19
CA ARG A 129 -15.04 7.54 0.52
C ARG A 129 -16.28 6.64 0.44
N ARG A 130 -16.39 5.79 -0.60
CA ARG A 130 -17.44 4.77 -0.72
C ARG A 130 -17.11 3.45 -0.03
N TRP A 131 -15.83 3.10 0.11
CA TRP A 131 -15.38 1.78 0.60
C TRP A 131 -14.31 1.93 1.70
N PRO A 132 -14.72 2.06 2.98
CA PRO A 132 -13.80 2.23 4.09
C PRO A 132 -13.02 0.94 4.43
N MET A 133 -11.88 1.12 5.11
CA MET A 133 -11.00 0.08 5.68
C MET A 133 -11.78 -0.99 6.46
N GLU A 134 -11.43 -2.26 6.27
CA GLU A 134 -12.10 -3.36 6.98
C GLU A 134 -11.75 -3.36 8.45
N PHE A 135 -10.47 -3.19 8.81
CA PHE A 135 -10.06 -3.19 10.21
C PHE A 135 -10.68 -2.06 11.04
N LEU A 136 -11.12 -0.95 10.40
CA LEU A 136 -11.85 0.13 11.06
C LEU A 136 -13.30 -0.24 11.40
N LYS A 137 -13.87 -1.26 10.74
CA LYS A 137 -15.23 -1.76 11.04
C LYS A 137 -15.27 -2.62 12.31
N ASP A 138 -14.14 -3.17 12.73
CA ASP A 138 -14.03 -4.05 13.89
C ASP A 138 -14.08 -3.31 15.23
N GLY A 139 -14.28 -1.97 15.22
CA GLY A 139 -14.50 -1.15 16.43
C GLY A 139 -13.30 -1.10 17.40
N SER A 140 -12.15 -1.65 17.01
CA SER A 140 -10.96 -1.79 17.86
C SER A 140 -10.04 -0.56 17.88
N ILE A 141 -10.49 0.55 17.29
CA ILE A 141 -9.78 1.82 17.29
C ILE A 141 -10.75 2.91 17.73
N ASP A 142 -10.42 3.56 18.84
CA ASP A 142 -10.92 4.90 19.17
C ASP A 142 -10.55 5.78 17.99
N ALA A 143 -11.53 5.98 17.10
CA ALA A 143 -11.43 6.99 16.08
C ALA A 143 -11.19 8.30 16.83
N GLY A 144 -9.99 8.85 16.68
CA GLY A 144 -9.68 10.23 16.99
C GLY A 144 -10.54 11.13 16.11
N ARG A 145 -11.84 11.19 16.42
CA ARG A 145 -12.70 12.32 16.16
C ARG A 145 -12.12 13.46 16.97
N GLU A 146 -11.18 14.18 16.38
CA GLU A 146 -11.20 15.62 16.62
C GLU A 146 -12.39 16.15 15.83
N VAL A 147 -13.52 16.20 16.54
CA VAL A 147 -14.48 17.29 16.35
C VAL A 147 -13.69 18.56 16.66
N LEU A 148 -13.44 19.39 15.64
CA LEU A 148 -13.67 20.84 15.61
C LEU A 148 -13.30 21.38 14.23
#